data_AF-A0A2G6KPN6-F1
#
_entry.id   AF-A0A2G6KPN6-F1
#
_cell.length_a   1.000
_cell.length_b   1.000
_cell.length_c   1.000
_cell.angle_alpha   90.00
_cell.angle_beta   90.00
_cell.angle_gamma   90.00
#
_symmetry.space_group_name_H-M   'P 1'
#
loop_
_entity.id
_entity.type
_entity.pdbx_description
1 polymer ?
#
loop_
_entity_poly.entity_id
_entity_poly.type
_entity_poly.pdbx_seq_one_letter_code
_entity_poly.pdbx_strand_id
1 'polypeptide(L)'
;MTNTMGFTDTALLELHFTATRSIRLPWYHGALWNALFRDLIRQFVDPVKSMFDLEFRIHPVETGCMAYEKGEPIHLGISFPFSRISQVTDLIMGFNDLTSDTGQLGPASLNLVSARCRVSSQTILPGSSAAHTRGNMYDTPWAAPLTAQMIRHQADRLARLEQFTLCLMAPLRLKSPLFWREKSGATYLDAGFFHAVPHALSHLLEATGMESESTMSLAPCPGLLREALYWQEITYGRKATTLGGLTGQISFTGTLSPAQALSLAAAQYVGLGKNRSFGFGFFTIPELSQDAPASLQPGLPLSRRIFSASSLSAALQDLPNSSPGPDGITVTDLKEAGTPFLERLSRRLMAGTHTQGGWKCYQQKKKDQRFRTITVFNATDRVIHRAVADFLVPVAESLLSDACFAYRPGRNPLMAVKKMAAAARRGYKTGVKADIQDFFGSVNIERLCDRLQGLFPFDDLSSRIREMLSFSGLSGLPQGSPLSPVLSNLYLDRFDQQMAAAGISMIRYGDDF
;
A
#
# COMPACT_ATOMS: atom_id res chain seq x y z
N MET A 1 24.25 -32.57 10.75
CA MET A 1 24.84 -31.35 10.18
C MET A 1 24.12 -30.17 10.80
N THR A 2 24.76 -29.53 11.76
CA THR A 2 24.20 -28.49 12.64
C THR A 2 23.94 -27.19 11.87
N ASN A 3 22.68 -26.75 11.89
CA ASN A 3 22.15 -25.62 11.16
C ASN A 3 22.64 -24.30 11.78
N THR A 4 23.72 -23.72 11.25
CA THR A 4 24.41 -22.55 11.83
C THR A 4 23.73 -21.19 11.58
N MET A 5 22.51 -21.13 11.02
CA MET A 5 21.88 -19.83 10.68
C MET A 5 20.36 -19.71 10.93
N GLY A 6 19.68 -20.70 11.50
CA GLY A 6 18.27 -20.55 11.92
C GLY A 6 17.21 -20.30 10.83
N PHE A 7 17.60 -20.07 9.56
CA PHE A 7 16.68 -19.92 8.44
C PHE A 7 16.17 -21.29 7.99
N THR A 8 14.85 -21.43 7.91
CA THR A 8 14.19 -22.65 7.43
C THR A 8 13.87 -22.50 5.94
N ASP A 9 14.20 -23.50 5.14
CA ASP A 9 13.85 -23.53 3.72
C ASP A 9 12.35 -23.23 3.56
N THR A 10 12.04 -22.22 2.75
CA THR A 10 10.71 -21.60 2.71
C THR A 10 10.12 -21.71 1.30
N ALA A 11 8.89 -22.21 1.20
CA ALA A 11 8.12 -22.12 -0.05
C ALA A 11 7.60 -20.69 -0.24
N LEU A 12 7.73 -20.17 -1.45
CA LEU A 12 7.16 -18.88 -1.86
C LEU A 12 6.20 -19.10 -3.02
N LEU A 13 4.90 -18.95 -2.77
CA LEU A 13 3.88 -19.13 -3.80
C LEU A 13 3.13 -17.82 -4.08
N GLU A 14 2.70 -17.67 -5.31
CA GLU A 14 1.74 -16.65 -5.76
C GLU A 14 0.48 -17.39 -6.25
N LEU A 15 -0.64 -17.14 -5.59
CA LEU A 15 -1.94 -17.73 -5.91
C LEU A 15 -2.74 -16.75 -6.75
N HIS A 16 -3.25 -17.23 -7.88
CA HIS A 16 -4.05 -16.43 -8.80
C HIS A 16 -5.51 -16.86 -8.70
N PHE A 17 -6.36 -15.98 -8.19
CA PHE A 17 -7.79 -16.18 -8.12
C PHE A 17 -8.52 -15.33 -9.15
N THR A 18 -9.76 -15.69 -9.45
CA THR A 18 -10.76 -14.80 -10.04
C THR A 18 -11.94 -14.65 -9.10
N ALA A 19 -12.50 -13.45 -9.00
CA ALA A 19 -13.69 -13.21 -8.19
C ALA A 19 -14.93 -13.87 -8.82
N THR A 20 -15.68 -14.66 -8.08
CA THR A 20 -16.91 -15.33 -8.60
C THR A 20 -18.13 -14.40 -8.54
N ARG A 21 -18.05 -13.37 -7.70
CA ARG A 21 -19.04 -12.30 -7.47
C ARG A 21 -18.29 -10.99 -7.14
N SER A 22 -18.99 -9.86 -7.10
CA SER A 22 -18.35 -8.61 -6.66
C SER A 22 -17.97 -8.68 -5.18
N ILE A 23 -16.75 -8.26 -4.85
CA ILE A 23 -16.17 -8.33 -3.50
C ILE A 23 -15.75 -6.91 -3.10
N ARG A 24 -16.05 -6.52 -1.86
CA ARG A 24 -15.52 -5.29 -1.26
C ARG A 24 -14.59 -5.62 -0.13
N LEU A 25 -13.40 -5.04 -0.16
CA LEU A 25 -12.36 -5.23 0.85
C LEU A 25 -11.94 -3.87 1.43
N PRO A 26 -11.49 -3.82 2.70
CA PRO A 26 -10.79 -2.64 3.20
C PRO A 26 -9.48 -2.40 2.42
N TRP A 27 -8.94 -1.18 2.51
CA TRP A 27 -7.66 -0.78 1.88
C TRP A 27 -6.57 -1.84 2.08
N TYR A 28 -6.46 -2.35 3.31
CA TYR A 28 -5.62 -3.48 3.65
C TYR A 28 -6.44 -4.65 4.19
N HIS A 29 -6.30 -5.80 3.55
CA HIS A 29 -7.19 -6.94 3.75
C HIS A 29 -6.45 -8.24 4.10
N GLY A 30 -5.17 -8.14 4.52
CA GLY A 30 -4.36 -9.30 4.92
C GLY A 30 -4.96 -10.11 6.09
N ALA A 31 -5.69 -9.45 6.99
CA ALA A 31 -6.37 -10.13 8.10
C ALA A 31 -7.61 -10.94 7.65
N LEU A 32 -8.26 -10.57 6.53
CA LEU A 32 -9.34 -11.35 5.92
C LEU A 32 -8.76 -12.59 5.22
N TRP A 33 -7.66 -12.43 4.49
CA TRP A 33 -6.92 -13.57 3.91
C TRP A 33 -6.41 -14.52 4.98
N ASN A 34 -5.87 -14.01 6.09
CA ASN A 34 -5.44 -14.87 7.19
C ASN A 34 -6.61 -15.67 7.77
N ALA A 35 -7.77 -15.04 7.98
CA ALA A 35 -8.95 -15.74 8.48
C ALA A 35 -9.37 -16.87 7.53
N LEU A 36 -9.41 -16.60 6.22
CA LEU A 36 -9.70 -17.59 5.19
C LEU A 36 -8.71 -18.75 5.24
N PHE A 37 -7.41 -18.49 5.09
CA PHE A 37 -6.40 -19.55 5.04
C PHE A 37 -6.25 -20.32 6.34
N ARG A 38 -6.48 -19.68 7.50
CA ARG A 38 -6.53 -20.39 8.78
C ARG A 38 -7.60 -21.47 8.77
N ASP A 39 -8.78 -21.17 8.25
CA ASP A 39 -9.89 -22.11 8.25
C ASP A 39 -9.70 -23.21 7.20
N LEU A 40 -9.00 -22.90 6.09
CA LEU A 40 -8.64 -23.88 5.07
C LEU A 40 -7.54 -24.85 5.52
N ILE A 41 -6.45 -24.34 6.10
CA ILE A 41 -5.27 -25.14 6.45
C ILE A 41 -5.54 -26.08 7.62
N ARG A 42 -6.48 -25.74 8.51
CA ARG A 42 -6.92 -26.59 9.63
C ARG A 42 -7.38 -27.99 9.21
N GLN A 43 -7.76 -28.18 7.95
CA GLN A 43 -8.18 -29.47 7.42
C GLN A 43 -6.98 -30.39 7.09
N PHE A 44 -5.80 -29.81 6.89
CA PHE A 44 -4.60 -30.50 6.42
C PHE A 44 -3.47 -30.53 7.47
N VAL A 45 -3.63 -29.78 8.57
CA VAL A 45 -2.61 -29.60 9.60
C VAL A 45 -3.25 -29.63 10.98
N ASP A 46 -2.48 -30.00 12.00
CA ASP A 46 -2.89 -30.03 13.42
C ASP A 46 -3.84 -28.87 13.79
N PRO A 47 -5.12 -29.16 14.12
CA PRO A 47 -6.16 -28.15 14.31
C PRO A 47 -5.91 -27.25 15.53
N VAL A 48 -4.99 -27.64 16.43
CA VAL A 48 -4.61 -26.86 17.61
C VAL A 48 -3.64 -25.73 17.25
N LYS A 49 -2.82 -25.90 16.20
CA LYS A 49 -1.78 -24.95 15.84
C LYS A 49 -2.35 -23.73 15.12
N SER A 50 -1.94 -22.54 15.56
CA SER A 50 -2.27 -21.29 14.87
C SER A 50 -1.44 -21.12 13.60
N MET A 51 -1.88 -20.23 12.69
CA MET A 51 -1.09 -19.86 11.51
C MET A 51 0.33 -19.39 11.85
N PHE A 52 0.50 -18.77 13.03
CA PHE A 52 1.81 -18.36 13.54
C PHE A 52 2.67 -19.58 13.89
N ASP A 53 2.12 -20.56 14.59
CA ASP A 53 2.83 -21.81 14.96
C ASP A 53 3.15 -22.67 13.74
N LEU A 54 2.37 -22.52 12.67
CA LEU A 54 2.62 -23.16 11.37
C LEU A 54 3.63 -22.40 10.51
N GLU A 55 4.05 -21.21 10.94
CA GLU A 55 4.85 -20.27 10.16
C GLU A 55 4.26 -19.95 8.79
N PHE A 56 2.92 -20.01 8.69
CA PHE A 56 2.21 -19.67 7.47
C PHE A 56 1.92 -18.18 7.45
N ARG A 57 2.38 -17.51 6.39
CA ARG A 57 2.32 -16.05 6.26
C ARG A 57 1.66 -15.68 4.93
N ILE A 58 0.85 -14.64 4.98
CA ILE A 58 0.15 -14.07 3.82
C ILE A 58 0.92 -12.82 3.36
N HIS A 59 0.99 -12.58 2.06
CA HIS A 59 1.58 -11.40 1.44
C HIS A 59 0.51 -10.69 0.61
N PRO A 60 -0.19 -9.69 1.17
CA PRO A 60 -1.28 -9.00 0.48
C PRO A 60 -0.73 -8.07 -0.61
N VAL A 61 -0.86 -8.48 -1.88
CA VAL A 61 -0.34 -7.74 -3.04
C VAL A 61 -1.31 -6.66 -3.51
N GLU A 62 -2.60 -6.87 -3.25
CA GLU A 62 -3.68 -6.03 -3.75
C GLU A 62 -4.00 -4.82 -2.86
N THR A 63 -3.08 -4.45 -1.96
CA THR A 63 -3.26 -3.33 -1.04
C THR A 63 -3.62 -2.06 -1.82
N GLY A 64 -4.71 -1.40 -1.43
CA GLY A 64 -5.26 -0.25 -2.14
C GLY A 64 -6.43 -0.55 -3.08
N CYS A 65 -6.65 -1.81 -3.48
CA CYS A 65 -7.84 -2.21 -4.21
C CYS A 65 -8.97 -2.55 -3.22
N MET A 66 -10.05 -1.76 -3.25
CA MET A 66 -11.16 -1.89 -2.28
C MET A 66 -12.41 -2.56 -2.86
N ALA A 67 -12.45 -2.79 -4.18
CA ALA A 67 -13.59 -3.38 -4.86
C ALA A 67 -13.14 -4.21 -6.07
N TYR A 68 -13.72 -5.39 -6.20
CA TYR A 68 -13.52 -6.32 -7.31
C TYR A 68 -14.85 -6.62 -7.95
N GLU A 69 -14.88 -6.64 -9.28
CA GLU A 69 -16.01 -7.13 -10.04
C GLU A 69 -15.89 -8.61 -10.34
N LYS A 70 -17.02 -9.25 -10.65
CA LYS A 70 -17.04 -10.65 -11.05
C LYS A 70 -16.11 -10.88 -12.25
N GLY A 71 -15.25 -11.89 -12.13
CA GLY A 71 -14.27 -12.29 -13.14
C GLY A 71 -12.93 -11.58 -13.03
N GLU A 72 -12.80 -10.55 -12.19
CA GLU A 72 -11.53 -9.87 -12.02
C GLU A 72 -10.50 -10.74 -11.29
N PRO A 73 -9.22 -10.68 -11.71
CA PRO A 73 -8.16 -11.41 -11.06
C PRO A 73 -7.82 -10.80 -9.70
N ILE A 74 -7.47 -11.67 -8.75
CA ILE A 74 -7.00 -11.32 -7.41
C ILE A 74 -5.78 -12.17 -7.11
N HIS A 75 -4.64 -11.53 -6.86
CA HIS A 75 -3.41 -12.24 -6.55
C HIS A 75 -3.08 -12.21 -5.06
N LEU A 76 -2.49 -13.30 -4.57
CA LEU A 76 -2.09 -13.43 -3.18
C LEU A 76 -0.75 -14.14 -3.07
N GLY A 77 0.23 -13.52 -2.42
CA GLY A 77 1.44 -14.24 -2.04
C GLY A 77 1.24 -15.01 -0.75
N ILE A 78 1.84 -16.20 -0.65
CA ILE A 78 1.93 -16.96 0.60
C ILE A 78 3.35 -17.49 0.79
N SER A 79 3.76 -17.62 2.06
CA SER A 79 5.04 -18.25 2.41
C SER A 79 4.90 -19.13 3.64
N PHE A 80 5.58 -20.27 3.64
CA PHE A 80 5.53 -21.26 4.71
C PHE A 80 6.75 -22.20 4.63
N PRO A 81 7.08 -22.96 5.69
CA PRO A 81 8.19 -23.92 5.65
C PRO A 81 8.00 -24.94 4.51
N PHE A 82 9.04 -25.16 3.70
CA PHE A 82 8.97 -26.00 2.50
C PHE A 82 8.58 -27.45 2.82
N SER A 83 8.84 -27.93 4.04
CA SER A 83 8.38 -29.23 4.54
C SER A 83 6.85 -29.41 4.50
N ARG A 84 6.07 -28.34 4.31
CA ARG A 84 4.60 -28.36 4.20
C ARG A 84 4.08 -28.28 2.77
N ILE A 85 4.95 -28.30 1.76
CA ILE A 85 4.57 -28.08 0.36
C ILE A 85 3.55 -29.10 -0.15
N SER A 86 3.64 -30.35 0.32
CA SER A 86 2.71 -31.43 -0.04
C SER A 86 1.28 -31.10 0.43
N GLN A 87 1.09 -30.74 1.71
CA GLN A 87 -0.22 -30.37 2.25
C GLN A 87 -0.83 -29.14 1.57
N VAL A 88 0.01 -28.14 1.24
CA VAL A 88 -0.45 -26.95 0.52
C VAL A 88 -0.79 -27.28 -0.93
N THR A 89 -0.09 -28.23 -1.55
CA THR A 89 -0.41 -28.72 -2.90
C THR A 89 -1.78 -29.38 -2.92
N ASP A 90 -2.11 -30.22 -1.93
CA ASP A 90 -3.45 -30.84 -1.83
C ASP A 90 -4.55 -29.79 -1.64
N LEU A 91 -4.29 -28.77 -0.83
CA LEU A 91 -5.19 -27.62 -0.66
C LEU A 91 -5.41 -26.86 -1.98
N ILE A 92 -4.35 -26.64 -2.78
CA ILE A 92 -4.46 -26.01 -4.10
C ILE A 92 -5.28 -26.89 -5.06
N MET A 93 -5.06 -28.20 -5.05
CA MET A 93 -5.77 -29.13 -5.92
C MET A 93 -7.28 -29.17 -5.65
N GLY A 94 -7.67 -29.14 -4.37
CA GLY A 94 -9.08 -29.21 -3.94
C GLY A 94 -9.74 -27.86 -3.68
N PHE A 95 -9.07 -26.72 -3.90
CA PHE A 95 -9.58 -25.41 -3.49
C PHE A 95 -10.97 -25.11 -4.07
N ASN A 96 -11.18 -25.40 -5.36
CA ASN A 96 -12.41 -25.05 -6.08
C ASN A 96 -13.60 -25.96 -5.73
N ASP A 97 -13.38 -27.08 -5.02
CA ASP A 97 -14.44 -27.95 -4.50
C ASP A 97 -15.03 -27.42 -3.19
N LEU A 98 -14.40 -26.39 -2.59
CA LEU A 98 -14.83 -25.80 -1.33
C LEU A 98 -15.97 -24.81 -1.56
N THR A 99 -17.15 -25.13 -1.02
CA THR A 99 -18.38 -24.36 -1.25
C THR A 99 -18.79 -23.46 -0.09
N SER A 100 -17.99 -23.38 0.98
CA SER A 100 -18.35 -22.59 2.16
C SER A 100 -18.42 -21.09 1.80
N ASP A 101 -19.60 -20.49 1.98
CA ASP A 101 -19.79 -19.04 1.85
C ASP A 101 -19.73 -18.38 3.23
N THR A 102 -18.56 -17.90 3.62
CA THR A 102 -18.38 -17.22 4.91
C THR A 102 -18.01 -15.75 4.69
N GLY A 103 -18.92 -14.84 5.06
CA GLY A 103 -18.66 -13.40 5.06
C GLY A 103 -18.40 -12.79 3.66
N GLN A 104 -17.61 -11.71 3.64
CA GLN A 104 -17.30 -10.98 2.39
C GLN A 104 -16.27 -11.69 1.51
N LEU A 105 -15.35 -12.44 2.11
CA LEU A 105 -14.27 -13.15 1.44
C LEU A 105 -14.22 -14.59 1.97
N GLY A 106 -14.58 -15.54 1.12
CA GLY A 106 -14.60 -16.97 1.41
C GLY A 106 -14.31 -17.81 0.15
N PRO A 107 -14.15 -19.14 0.28
CA PRO A 107 -13.86 -20.01 -0.87
C PRO A 107 -14.86 -19.85 -2.01
N ALA A 108 -16.16 -19.81 -1.71
CA ALA A 108 -17.20 -19.63 -2.74
C ALA A 108 -17.13 -18.29 -3.49
N SER A 109 -16.45 -17.28 -2.94
CA SER A 109 -16.26 -15.97 -3.58
C SER A 109 -15.06 -15.93 -4.54
N LEU A 110 -14.25 -16.98 -4.57
CA LEU A 110 -12.99 -17.06 -5.31
C LEU A 110 -12.95 -18.33 -6.15
N ASN A 111 -12.41 -18.23 -7.35
CA ASN A 111 -12.03 -19.38 -8.14
C ASN A 111 -10.51 -19.37 -8.29
N LEU A 112 -9.81 -20.37 -7.73
CA LEU A 112 -8.38 -20.52 -7.91
C LEU A 112 -8.11 -20.93 -9.36
N VAL A 113 -7.36 -20.11 -10.08
CA VAL A 113 -6.98 -20.33 -11.47
C VAL A 113 -5.65 -21.07 -11.54
N SER A 114 -4.67 -20.62 -10.76
CA SER A 114 -3.35 -21.25 -10.72
C SER A 114 -2.58 -20.90 -9.45
N ALA A 115 -1.53 -21.67 -9.19
CA ALA A 115 -0.51 -21.36 -8.19
C ALA A 115 0.87 -21.40 -8.84
N ARG A 116 1.65 -20.33 -8.68
CA ARG A 116 3.00 -20.20 -9.20
C ARG A 116 4.02 -20.25 -8.07
N CYS A 117 5.05 -21.08 -8.21
CA CYS A 117 6.21 -21.03 -7.33
C CYS A 117 7.12 -19.88 -7.77
N ARG A 118 7.41 -18.95 -6.87
CA ARG A 118 8.22 -17.75 -7.19
C ARG A 118 9.71 -18.04 -7.38
N VAL A 119 10.17 -19.19 -6.87
CA VAL A 119 11.57 -19.63 -6.97
C VAL A 119 11.81 -20.38 -8.28
N SER A 120 11.00 -21.41 -8.59
CA SER A 120 11.13 -22.18 -9.84
C SER A 120 10.46 -21.50 -11.04
N SER A 121 9.60 -20.50 -10.81
CA SER A 121 8.68 -19.91 -11.80
C SER A 121 7.68 -20.87 -12.44
N GLN A 122 7.63 -22.13 -12.01
CA GLN A 122 6.67 -23.12 -12.50
C GLN A 122 5.29 -22.87 -11.89
N THR A 123 4.25 -23.24 -12.64
CA THR A 123 2.84 -23.01 -12.30
C THR A 123 2.10 -24.33 -12.34
N ILE A 124 1.22 -24.54 -11.36
CA ILE A 124 0.25 -25.63 -11.33
C ILE A 124 -1.18 -25.10 -11.42
N LEU A 125 -2.07 -25.94 -11.91
CA LEU A 125 -3.50 -25.66 -12.02
C LEU A 125 -4.26 -26.55 -11.04
N PRO A 126 -5.30 -26.04 -10.36
CA PRO A 126 -6.20 -26.88 -9.57
C PRO A 126 -6.77 -28.04 -10.42
N GLY A 127 -6.92 -29.22 -9.81
CA GLY A 127 -7.37 -30.44 -10.48
C GLY A 127 -6.38 -31.08 -11.46
N SER A 128 -5.15 -30.56 -11.62
CA SER A 128 -4.16 -31.16 -12.52
C SER A 128 -3.49 -32.40 -11.91
N SER A 129 -3.35 -33.47 -12.70
CA SER A 129 -2.63 -34.69 -12.30
C SER A 129 -1.12 -34.54 -12.27
N ALA A 130 -0.59 -33.40 -12.75
CA ALA A 130 0.83 -33.08 -12.82
C ALA A 130 1.43 -32.58 -11.49
N ALA A 131 0.60 -32.39 -10.46
CA ALA A 131 1.05 -31.91 -9.15
C ALA A 131 1.84 -32.96 -8.34
N HIS A 132 1.60 -34.26 -8.62
CA HIS A 132 2.21 -35.40 -7.93
C HIS A 132 2.89 -36.34 -8.93
N THR A 133 4.20 -36.57 -8.82
CA THR A 133 4.87 -37.64 -9.57
C THR A 133 4.45 -39.00 -9.00
N ARG A 134 4.03 -39.94 -9.87
CA ARG A 134 3.66 -41.31 -9.46
C ARG A 134 4.83 -41.95 -8.70
N GLY A 135 4.73 -42.03 -7.37
CA GLY A 135 5.66 -42.82 -6.56
C GLY A 135 5.98 -42.29 -5.16
N ASN A 136 5.83 -40.99 -4.87
CA ASN A 136 6.11 -40.48 -3.52
C ASN A 136 5.35 -39.17 -3.23
N MET A 137 4.56 -39.13 -2.15
CA MET A 137 3.74 -37.97 -1.72
C MET A 137 4.56 -36.73 -1.30
N TYR A 138 5.90 -36.86 -1.32
CA TYR A 138 6.87 -35.84 -0.94
C TYR A 138 7.58 -35.19 -2.14
N ASP A 139 7.28 -35.60 -3.37
CA ASP A 139 7.92 -35.09 -4.58
C ASP A 139 6.97 -34.11 -5.29
N THR A 140 7.13 -32.82 -4.99
CA THR A 140 6.37 -31.72 -5.64
C THR A 140 7.27 -31.06 -6.69
N PRO A 141 7.36 -31.60 -7.92
CA PRO A 141 8.37 -31.19 -8.90
C PRO A 141 8.20 -29.75 -9.38
N TRP A 142 7.02 -29.16 -9.18
CA TRP A 142 6.69 -27.81 -9.58
C TRP A 142 7.25 -26.72 -8.64
N ALA A 143 7.62 -27.08 -7.40
CA ALA A 143 7.97 -26.13 -6.36
C ALA A 143 9.44 -26.30 -5.93
N ALA A 144 10.15 -25.18 -5.81
CA ALA A 144 11.50 -25.13 -5.27
C ALA A 144 11.53 -24.27 -3.98
N PRO A 145 12.33 -24.66 -2.97
CA PRO A 145 12.50 -23.86 -1.76
C PRO A 145 13.35 -22.62 -2.02
N LEU A 146 13.02 -21.53 -1.33
CA LEU A 146 13.99 -20.48 -1.04
C LEU A 146 14.95 -21.02 0.02
N THR A 147 16.21 -21.21 -0.35
CA THR A 147 17.22 -21.84 0.52
C THR A 147 18.05 -20.81 1.27
N ALA A 148 18.67 -21.25 2.38
CA ALA A 148 19.63 -20.42 3.12
C ALA A 148 20.83 -19.96 2.24
N GLN A 149 21.21 -20.71 1.20
CA GLN A 149 22.27 -20.32 0.27
C GLN A 149 21.85 -19.14 -0.61
N MET A 150 20.61 -19.13 -1.11
CA MET A 150 20.09 -18.00 -1.88
C MET A 150 20.03 -16.72 -1.04
N ILE A 151 19.60 -16.84 0.23
CA ILE A 151 19.61 -15.73 1.18
C ILE A 151 21.03 -15.20 1.42
N ARG A 152 22.02 -16.09 1.58
CA ARG A 152 23.43 -15.68 1.73
C ARG A 152 23.93 -14.90 0.52
N HIS A 153 23.60 -15.33 -0.69
CA HIS A 153 23.98 -14.59 -1.90
C HIS A 153 23.40 -13.16 -1.91
N GLN A 154 22.12 -13.01 -1.55
CA GLN A 154 21.49 -11.70 -1.38
C GLN A 154 22.14 -10.86 -0.27
N ALA A 155 22.48 -11.50 0.86
CA ALA A 155 23.15 -10.86 1.99
C ALA A 155 24.56 -10.36 1.64
N ASP A 156 25.35 -11.14 0.91
CA ASP A 156 26.69 -10.76 0.47
C ASP A 156 26.66 -9.54 -0.46
N ARG A 157 25.63 -9.44 -1.31
CA ARG A 157 25.40 -8.25 -2.13
C ARG A 157 24.98 -7.07 -1.27
N LEU A 158 24.01 -7.26 -0.38
CA LEU A 158 23.50 -6.22 0.51
C LEU A 158 24.61 -5.62 1.40
N ALA A 159 25.53 -6.45 1.92
CA ALA A 159 26.65 -6.01 2.75
C ALA A 159 27.64 -5.09 2.01
N ARG A 160 27.68 -5.14 0.67
CA ARG A 160 28.54 -4.30 -0.18
C ARG A 160 27.90 -2.96 -0.57
N LEU A 161 26.62 -2.77 -0.28
CA LEU A 161 25.93 -1.53 -0.60
C LEU A 161 26.28 -0.43 0.41
N GLU A 162 26.56 0.76 -0.08
CA GLU A 162 26.73 1.97 0.75
C GLU A 162 25.40 2.66 1.08
N GLN A 163 24.36 2.35 0.30
CA GLN A 163 22.99 2.82 0.49
C GLN A 163 22.02 1.72 0.08
N PHE A 164 20.94 1.58 0.84
CA PHE A 164 19.86 0.64 0.52
C PHE A 164 18.53 1.16 1.06
N THR A 165 17.43 0.70 0.46
CA THR A 165 16.08 1.14 0.82
C THR A 165 15.21 -0.04 1.21
N LEU A 166 14.46 0.11 2.30
CA LEU A 166 13.38 -0.78 2.68
C LEU A 166 12.07 -0.20 2.17
N CYS A 167 11.47 -0.83 1.18
CA CYS A 167 10.15 -0.48 0.66
C CYS A 167 9.10 -1.35 1.36
N LEU A 168 8.31 -0.77 2.26
CA LEU A 168 7.30 -1.50 3.01
C LEU A 168 6.14 -1.88 2.09
N MET A 169 6.00 -3.18 1.83
CA MET A 169 4.95 -3.76 0.99
C MET A 169 3.64 -3.92 1.77
N ALA A 170 3.75 -3.95 3.09
CA ALA A 170 2.63 -4.01 4.01
C ALA A 170 2.96 -3.24 5.30
N PRO A 171 1.96 -2.87 6.11
CA PRO A 171 2.19 -2.12 7.33
C PRO A 171 3.15 -2.84 8.28
N LEU A 172 4.17 -2.12 8.73
CA LEU A 172 5.14 -2.58 9.71
C LEU A 172 4.65 -2.26 11.12
N ARG A 173 4.41 -3.29 11.94
CA ARG A 173 3.97 -3.12 13.33
C ARG A 173 5.04 -3.61 14.31
N LEU A 174 5.91 -2.70 14.72
CA LEU A 174 6.99 -3.00 15.67
C LEU A 174 6.78 -2.30 17.01
N LYS A 175 7.00 -3.00 18.13
CA LYS A 175 6.81 -2.41 19.46
C LYS A 175 7.88 -1.34 19.72
N SER A 176 7.50 -0.24 20.35
CA SER A 176 8.45 0.76 20.81
C SER A 176 9.30 0.20 21.94
N PRO A 177 10.63 0.44 21.92
CA PRO A 177 11.46 0.23 23.11
C PRO A 177 10.98 1.15 24.24
N LEU A 178 11.29 0.77 25.49
CA LEU A 178 10.75 1.44 26.69
C LEU A 178 11.07 2.95 26.70
N PHE A 179 12.32 3.32 26.43
CA PHE A 179 12.75 4.72 26.40
C PHE A 179 11.96 5.56 25.38
N TRP A 180 11.62 4.98 24.22
CA TRP A 180 10.83 5.70 23.22
C TRP A 180 9.39 5.85 23.68
N ARG A 181 8.81 4.79 24.26
CA ARG A 181 7.45 4.82 24.78
C ARG A 181 7.28 5.87 25.89
N GLU A 182 8.26 6.00 26.77
CA GLU A 182 8.27 7.04 27.81
C GLU A 182 8.37 8.45 27.22
N LYS A 183 9.12 8.60 26.12
CA LYS A 183 9.31 9.90 25.44
C LYS A 183 8.12 10.32 24.55
N SER A 184 7.56 9.41 23.77
CA SER A 184 6.54 9.70 22.74
C SER A 184 5.12 9.30 23.15
N GLY A 185 4.96 8.45 24.17
CA GLY A 185 3.70 7.79 24.49
C GLY A 185 3.30 6.69 23.49
N ALA A 186 4.02 6.52 22.38
CA ALA A 186 3.68 5.58 21.34
C ALA A 186 4.02 4.13 21.75
N THR A 187 3.03 3.25 21.76
CA THR A 187 3.22 1.82 22.07
C THR A 187 4.00 1.09 20.97
N TYR A 188 3.88 1.56 19.72
CA TYR A 188 4.52 1.03 18.53
C TYR A 188 5.36 2.11 17.87
N LEU A 189 6.37 1.70 17.10
CA LEU A 189 7.24 2.63 16.38
C LEU A 189 6.43 3.51 15.45
N ASP A 190 6.76 4.79 15.49
CA ASP A 190 6.24 5.83 14.62
C ASP A 190 7.38 6.37 13.72
N ALA A 191 7.06 7.23 12.76
CA ALA A 191 8.06 7.84 11.91
C ALA A 191 9.07 8.73 12.69
N GLY A 192 8.64 9.32 13.81
CA GLY A 192 9.47 10.18 14.65
C GLY A 192 10.62 9.40 15.33
N PHE A 193 10.42 8.12 15.60
CA PHE A 193 11.46 7.24 16.15
C PHE A 193 12.72 7.24 15.29
N PHE A 194 12.57 7.06 13.98
CA PHE A 194 13.70 6.96 13.05
C PHE A 194 14.53 8.26 13.00
N HIS A 195 13.89 9.40 13.21
CA HIS A 195 14.57 10.70 13.26
C HIS A 195 15.25 10.95 14.61
N ALA A 196 14.61 10.52 15.71
CA ALA A 196 15.04 10.86 17.06
C ALA A 196 16.03 9.85 17.67
N VAL A 197 16.16 8.66 17.10
CA VAL A 197 16.99 7.57 17.63
C VAL A 197 18.15 7.27 16.68
N PRO A 198 19.39 7.60 17.07
CA PRO A 198 20.58 7.16 16.35
C PRO A 198 20.58 5.64 16.19
N HIS A 199 20.94 5.14 15.00
CA HIS A 199 20.96 3.71 14.69
C HIS A 199 19.61 3.00 14.80
N ALA A 200 18.49 3.65 14.45
CA ALA A 200 17.14 3.05 14.46
C ALA A 200 17.03 1.70 13.73
N LEU A 201 17.93 1.40 12.78
CA LEU A 201 18.01 0.11 12.11
C LEU A 201 18.35 -1.05 13.06
N SER A 202 19.12 -0.82 14.13
CA SER A 202 19.43 -1.83 15.16
C SER A 202 18.14 -2.44 15.73
N HIS A 203 17.16 -1.61 16.05
CA HIS A 203 15.86 -2.06 16.55
C HIS A 203 15.04 -2.83 15.51
N LEU A 204 15.19 -2.53 14.22
CA LEU A 204 14.61 -3.36 13.17
C LEU A 204 15.32 -4.72 13.12
N LEU A 205 16.64 -4.76 13.25
CA LEU A 205 17.44 -5.99 13.21
C LEU A 205 17.13 -6.89 14.41
N GLU A 206 16.98 -6.35 15.62
CA GLU A 206 16.51 -7.09 16.82
C GLU A 206 15.20 -7.82 16.55
N ALA A 207 14.30 -7.17 15.82
CA ALA A 207 12.98 -7.71 15.52
C ALA A 207 12.99 -8.87 14.52
N THR A 208 14.13 -9.15 13.88
CA THR A 208 14.31 -10.35 13.04
C THR A 208 14.44 -11.62 13.88
N GLY A 209 14.93 -11.49 15.12
CA GLY A 209 15.21 -12.62 16.01
C GLY A 209 16.42 -13.49 15.62
N MET A 210 17.26 -13.02 14.68
CA MET A 210 18.42 -13.76 14.16
C MET A 210 19.76 -13.38 14.84
N GLU A 211 19.81 -12.29 15.60
CA GLU A 211 21.00 -11.89 16.37
C GLU A 211 20.74 -11.87 17.89
N SER A 212 21.77 -12.18 18.68
CA SER A 212 21.77 -12.02 20.15
C SER A 212 22.13 -10.59 20.56
N GLU A 213 21.61 -10.10 21.69
CA GLU A 213 21.95 -8.76 22.23
C GLU A 213 23.47 -8.48 22.32
N SER A 214 24.31 -9.52 22.51
CA SER A 214 25.76 -9.40 22.61
C SER A 214 26.49 -9.03 21.32
N THR A 215 25.92 -9.29 20.12
CA THR A 215 26.57 -8.99 18.83
C THR A 215 26.27 -7.59 18.31
N MET A 216 25.27 -6.91 18.86
CA MET A 216 24.78 -5.61 18.38
C MET A 216 25.59 -4.41 18.85
N SER A 217 26.36 -4.57 19.93
CA SER A 217 27.04 -3.49 20.65
C SER A 217 28.30 -2.94 19.94
N LEU A 218 28.85 -3.65 18.94
CA LEU A 218 30.21 -3.37 18.41
C LEU A 218 30.29 -3.14 16.90
N ALA A 219 29.25 -3.42 16.12
CA ALA A 219 29.27 -3.23 14.66
C ALA A 219 28.72 -1.85 14.25
N PRO A 220 29.35 -1.13 13.30
CA PRO A 220 28.77 0.09 12.76
C PRO A 220 27.39 -0.22 12.17
N CYS A 221 26.37 0.55 12.58
CA CYS A 221 25.01 0.41 12.10
C CYS A 221 24.70 1.55 11.13
N PRO A 222 24.22 1.25 9.90
CA PRO A 222 23.84 2.27 8.93
C PRO A 222 22.98 3.40 9.51
N GLY A 223 23.31 4.64 9.13
CA GLY A 223 22.57 5.83 9.48
C GLY A 223 21.30 5.97 8.65
N LEU A 224 20.32 6.72 9.17
CA LEU A 224 19.14 7.09 8.39
C LEU A 224 19.52 8.11 7.32
N LEU A 225 19.29 7.77 6.05
CA LEU A 225 19.42 8.72 4.94
C LEU A 225 18.13 9.50 4.73
N ARG A 226 17.00 8.80 4.72
CA ARG A 226 15.66 9.38 4.53
C ARG A 226 14.59 8.43 5.05
N GLU A 227 13.49 9.00 5.57
CA GLU A 227 12.25 8.27 5.79
C GLU A 227 11.10 8.95 5.03
N ALA A 228 10.17 8.14 4.54
CA ALA A 228 8.88 8.60 4.09
C ALA A 228 7.81 7.65 4.62
N LEU A 229 7.64 7.68 5.93
CA LEU A 229 6.81 6.78 6.70
C LEU A 229 5.51 7.44 7.15
N TYR A 230 4.44 6.65 7.08
CA TYR A 230 3.10 7.06 7.44
C TYR A 230 2.45 5.99 8.31
N TRP A 231 1.83 6.40 9.41
CA TRP A 231 1.09 5.46 10.25
C TRP A 231 -0.27 5.19 9.63
N GLN A 232 -0.59 3.93 9.44
CA GLN A 232 -1.87 3.52 8.86
C GLN A 232 -2.66 2.71 9.86
N GLU A 233 -3.78 3.27 10.33
CA GLU A 233 -4.77 2.52 11.10
C GLU A 233 -5.62 1.67 10.17
N ILE A 234 -5.78 0.39 10.51
CA ILE A 234 -6.59 -0.57 9.77
C ILE A 234 -7.67 -1.08 10.69
N THR A 235 -8.91 -0.75 10.39
CA THR A 235 -10.07 -1.29 11.12
C THR A 235 -10.19 -2.79 10.85
N TYR A 236 -10.27 -3.58 11.90
CA TYR A 236 -10.39 -5.04 11.81
C TYR A 236 -11.52 -5.57 12.69
N GLY A 237 -12.31 -6.48 12.14
CA GLY A 237 -13.39 -7.17 12.84
C GLY A 237 -14.70 -6.38 12.94
N ARG A 238 -15.67 -6.94 13.68
CA ARG A 238 -17.00 -6.33 13.89
C ARG A 238 -17.03 -5.26 14.98
N LYS A 239 -16.05 -5.26 15.88
CA LYS A 239 -15.81 -4.19 16.85
C LYS A 239 -14.88 -3.18 16.20
N ALA A 240 -14.95 -1.90 16.57
CA ALA A 240 -14.05 -0.84 16.10
C ALA A 240 -12.59 -1.00 16.60
N THR A 241 -12.09 -2.22 16.65
CA THR A 241 -10.70 -2.55 16.93
C THR A 241 -9.85 -2.18 15.73
N THR A 242 -8.78 -1.41 15.95
CA THR A 242 -7.84 -1.03 14.90
C THR A 242 -6.50 -1.73 15.10
N LEU A 243 -5.88 -2.09 13.97
CA LEU A 243 -4.51 -2.55 13.88
C LEU A 243 -3.74 -1.54 13.06
N GLY A 244 -2.77 -0.86 13.68
CA GLY A 244 -1.94 0.12 13.00
C GLY A 244 -0.57 -0.41 12.58
N GLY A 245 0.04 0.19 11.57
CA GLY A 245 1.44 -0.05 11.21
C GLY A 245 2.00 1.03 10.28
N LEU A 246 3.32 1.12 10.20
CA LEU A 246 4.01 2.05 9.32
C LEU A 246 3.99 1.56 7.86
N THR A 247 3.69 2.44 6.91
CA THR A 247 3.83 2.18 5.48
C THR A 247 4.76 3.21 4.85
N GLY A 248 5.25 2.91 3.64
CA GLY A 248 6.19 3.79 2.91
C GLY A 248 7.59 3.21 2.83
N GLN A 249 8.61 4.05 2.92
CA GLN A 249 9.99 3.64 2.67
C GLN A 249 10.99 4.23 3.66
N ILE A 250 12.08 3.51 3.87
CA ILE A 250 13.19 3.92 4.74
C ILE A 250 14.50 3.65 4.01
N SER A 251 15.29 4.69 3.78
CA SER A 251 16.60 4.59 3.14
C SER A 251 17.70 4.78 4.19
N PHE A 252 18.71 3.94 4.12
CA PHE A 252 19.85 3.93 5.01
C PHE A 252 21.15 4.22 4.24
N THR A 253 22.16 4.71 4.94
CA THR A 253 23.51 4.93 4.42
C THR A 253 24.56 4.34 5.36
N GLY A 254 25.61 3.77 4.80
CA GLY A 254 26.60 2.97 5.51
C GLY A 254 26.46 1.48 5.21
N THR A 255 27.50 0.72 5.51
CA THR A 255 27.56 -0.71 5.22
C THR A 255 26.98 -1.54 6.37
N LEU A 256 26.49 -2.74 6.01
CA LEU A 256 25.99 -3.73 6.97
C LEU A 256 27.09 -4.74 7.28
N SER A 257 27.14 -5.22 8.52
CA SER A 257 27.90 -6.44 8.81
C SER A 257 27.27 -7.63 8.06
N PRO A 258 28.03 -8.70 7.77
CA PRO A 258 27.47 -9.89 7.12
C PRO A 258 26.27 -10.49 7.86
N ALA A 259 26.25 -10.44 9.20
CA ALA A 259 25.14 -10.95 10.01
C ALA A 259 23.89 -10.06 9.93
N GLN A 260 24.07 -8.74 9.92
CA GLN A 260 22.97 -7.78 9.74
C GLN A 260 22.37 -7.90 8.34
N ALA A 261 23.22 -7.99 7.31
CA ALA A 261 22.80 -8.18 5.93
C ALA A 261 22.03 -9.49 5.75
N LEU A 262 22.50 -10.59 6.37
CA LEU A 262 21.80 -11.87 6.35
C LEU A 262 20.41 -11.78 6.99
N SER A 263 20.33 -11.18 8.17
CA SER A 263 19.08 -11.00 8.92
C SER A 263 18.06 -10.19 8.11
N LEU A 264 18.51 -9.09 7.49
CA LEU A 264 17.66 -8.20 6.71
C LEU A 264 17.23 -8.81 5.37
N ALA A 265 18.14 -9.51 4.68
CA ALA A 265 17.83 -10.23 3.44
C ALA A 265 16.79 -11.32 3.68
N ALA A 266 16.90 -12.08 4.77
CA ALA A 266 15.92 -13.09 5.16
C ALA A 266 14.56 -12.48 5.53
N ALA A 267 14.57 -11.35 6.24
CA ALA A 267 13.36 -10.68 6.75
C ALA A 267 12.39 -10.22 5.64
N GLN A 268 12.87 -10.00 4.40
CA GLN A 268 11.99 -9.74 3.24
C GLN A 268 10.93 -10.84 3.04
N TYR A 269 11.27 -12.10 3.38
CA TYR A 269 10.44 -13.27 3.09
C TYR A 269 9.71 -13.82 4.31
N VAL A 270 10.23 -13.61 5.51
CA VAL A 270 9.62 -14.08 6.77
C VAL A 270 8.89 -12.98 7.55
N GLY A 271 9.06 -11.72 7.15
CA GLY A 271 8.44 -10.55 7.72
C GLY A 271 9.04 -10.13 9.08
N LEU A 272 8.87 -8.85 9.41
CA LEU A 272 9.38 -8.22 10.63
C LEU A 272 8.25 -7.87 11.63
N GLY A 273 8.53 -8.00 12.93
CA GLY A 273 7.64 -7.47 13.97
C GLY A 273 6.39 -8.31 14.24
N LYS A 274 5.29 -7.64 14.62
CA LYS A 274 4.05 -8.28 15.07
C LYS A 274 3.09 -8.54 13.91
N ASN A 275 2.22 -9.54 14.08
CA ASN A 275 1.12 -9.88 13.16
C ASN A 275 1.55 -10.29 11.74
N ARG A 276 2.73 -10.92 11.61
CA ARG A 276 3.26 -11.41 10.32
C ARG A 276 2.33 -12.38 9.60
N SER A 277 1.60 -13.20 10.35
CA SER A 277 0.59 -14.10 9.78
C SER A 277 -0.59 -13.35 9.13
N PHE A 278 -0.88 -12.11 9.56
CA PHE A 278 -1.89 -11.23 8.96
C PHE A 278 -1.33 -10.42 7.77
N GLY A 279 -0.07 -10.64 7.41
CA GLY A 279 0.60 -9.96 6.31
C GLY A 279 1.35 -8.69 6.70
N PHE A 280 1.56 -8.43 7.99
CA PHE A 280 2.30 -7.24 8.44
C PHE A 280 3.81 -7.46 8.36
N GLY A 281 4.54 -6.36 8.16
CA GLY A 281 6.00 -6.30 8.28
C GLY A 281 6.78 -6.88 7.10
N PHE A 282 6.13 -7.04 5.94
CA PHE A 282 6.81 -7.41 4.69
C PHE A 282 7.32 -6.17 3.96
N PHE A 283 8.51 -6.30 3.38
CA PHE A 283 9.19 -5.25 2.64
C PHE A 283 10.07 -5.87 1.55
N THR A 284 10.47 -5.04 0.61
CA THR A 284 11.49 -5.38 -0.39
C THR A 284 12.69 -4.46 -0.28
N ILE A 285 13.83 -4.94 -0.74
CA ILE A 285 15.05 -4.18 -0.93
C ILE A 285 15.27 -4.08 -2.45
N PRO A 286 14.85 -2.98 -3.10
CA PRO A 286 14.89 -2.86 -4.57
C PRO A 286 16.27 -3.13 -5.17
N GLU A 287 17.33 -2.80 -4.44
CA GLU A 287 18.73 -2.99 -4.83
C GLU A 287 19.14 -4.46 -4.97
N LEU A 288 18.33 -5.40 -4.45
CA LEU A 288 18.51 -6.86 -4.54
C LEU A 288 17.59 -7.54 -5.55
N SER A 289 16.79 -6.78 -6.30
CA SER A 289 15.75 -7.31 -7.20
C SER A 289 16.22 -8.37 -8.21
N GLN A 290 17.47 -8.30 -8.66
CA GLN A 290 18.05 -9.26 -9.62
C GLN A 290 18.33 -10.64 -9.01
N ASP A 291 18.60 -10.71 -7.71
CA ASP A 291 18.93 -11.96 -6.99
C ASP A 291 17.73 -12.49 -6.19
N ALA A 292 16.61 -11.76 -6.23
CA ALA A 292 15.38 -12.10 -5.55
C ALA A 292 14.55 -13.11 -6.38
N PRO A 293 13.78 -14.00 -5.73
CA PRO A 293 12.71 -14.74 -6.39
C PRO A 293 11.74 -13.78 -7.09
N ALA A 294 10.99 -14.29 -8.06
CA ALA A 294 10.05 -13.49 -8.85
C ALA A 294 9.18 -12.60 -7.95
N SER A 295 9.09 -11.30 -8.26
CA SER A 295 8.29 -10.34 -7.49
C SER A 295 6.80 -10.68 -7.57
N LEU A 296 6.09 -10.43 -6.47
CA LEU A 296 4.63 -10.48 -6.46
C LEU A 296 4.07 -9.37 -7.34
N GLN A 297 2.97 -9.64 -8.04
CA GLN A 297 2.30 -8.66 -8.90
C GLN A 297 0.80 -8.63 -8.62
N PRO A 298 0.14 -7.46 -8.68
CA PRO A 298 -1.31 -7.40 -8.58
C PRO A 298 -1.94 -8.08 -9.80
N GLY A 299 -3.09 -8.73 -9.61
CA GLY A 299 -3.78 -9.42 -10.70
C GLY A 299 -4.26 -8.47 -11.79
N LEU A 300 -4.66 -7.25 -11.39
CA LEU A 300 -5.01 -6.18 -12.30
C LEU A 300 -4.40 -4.86 -11.83
N PRO A 301 -3.49 -4.24 -12.61
CA PRO A 301 -2.95 -2.92 -12.27
C PRO A 301 -4.06 -1.88 -12.08
N LEU A 302 -3.90 -0.99 -11.12
CA LEU A 302 -4.87 0.06 -10.82
C LEU A 302 -5.10 0.96 -12.02
N SER A 303 -4.07 1.22 -12.82
CA SER A 303 -4.19 1.97 -14.08
C SER A 303 -5.27 1.37 -15.01
N ARG A 304 -5.38 0.04 -15.12
CA ARG A 304 -6.41 -0.63 -15.94
C ARG A 304 -7.82 -0.39 -15.40
N ARG A 305 -7.96 -0.29 -14.07
CA ARG A 305 -9.23 0.01 -13.40
C ARG A 305 -9.62 1.47 -13.60
N ILE A 306 -8.66 2.37 -13.39
CA ILE A 306 -8.86 3.82 -13.44
C ILE A 306 -9.16 4.29 -14.86
N PHE A 307 -8.44 3.80 -15.87
CA PHE A 307 -8.58 4.26 -17.26
C PHE A 307 -9.36 3.28 -18.15
N SER A 308 -10.21 2.44 -17.58
CA SER A 308 -11.20 1.69 -18.36
C SER A 308 -12.21 2.65 -19.03
N ALA A 309 -12.80 2.24 -20.15
CA ALA A 309 -13.80 3.08 -20.84
C ALA A 309 -15.01 3.42 -19.94
N SER A 310 -15.41 2.49 -19.06
CA SER A 310 -16.49 2.73 -18.08
C SER A 310 -16.10 3.73 -17.01
N SER A 311 -14.88 3.62 -16.43
CA SER A 311 -14.37 4.58 -15.44
C SER A 311 -14.20 5.98 -16.04
N LEU A 312 -13.67 6.08 -17.26
CA LEU A 312 -13.55 7.36 -17.97
C LEU A 312 -14.93 7.95 -18.31
N SER A 313 -15.92 7.12 -18.65
CA SER A 313 -17.29 7.55 -18.88
C SER A 313 -17.92 8.14 -17.61
N ALA A 314 -17.79 7.44 -16.48
CA ALA A 314 -18.27 7.93 -15.18
C ALA A 314 -17.62 9.26 -14.81
N ALA A 315 -16.30 9.35 -14.94
CA ALA A 315 -15.55 10.58 -14.69
C ALA A 315 -15.99 11.75 -15.60
N LEU A 316 -16.27 11.48 -16.89
CA LEU A 316 -16.78 12.49 -17.83
C LEU A 316 -18.20 12.95 -17.47
N GLN A 317 -19.06 12.05 -17.01
CA GLN A 317 -20.43 12.41 -16.63
C GLN A 317 -20.45 13.35 -15.43
N ASP A 318 -19.63 13.06 -14.43
CA ASP A 318 -19.57 13.84 -13.18
C ASP A 318 -18.73 15.13 -13.31
N LEU A 319 -18.08 15.35 -14.45
CA LEU A 319 -17.29 16.55 -14.66
C LEU A 319 -18.20 17.76 -14.92
N PRO A 320 -18.07 18.86 -14.15
CA PRO A 320 -18.90 20.04 -14.36
C PRO A 320 -18.52 20.77 -15.65
N ASN A 321 -19.52 21.38 -16.29
CA ASN A 321 -19.28 22.29 -17.40
C ASN A 321 -18.46 23.49 -16.92
N SER A 322 -17.35 23.73 -17.60
CA SER A 322 -16.39 24.78 -17.26
C SER A 322 -15.66 25.22 -18.53
N SER A 323 -14.99 26.37 -18.47
CA SER A 323 -14.27 26.94 -19.61
C SER A 323 -13.35 25.90 -20.27
N PRO A 324 -13.28 25.87 -21.62
CA PRO A 324 -12.40 24.96 -22.33
C PRO A 324 -10.93 25.28 -22.03
N GLY A 325 -10.06 24.30 -22.23
CA GLY A 325 -8.62 24.48 -22.18
C GLY A 325 -8.09 25.30 -23.37
N PRO A 326 -6.77 25.32 -23.58
CA PRO A 326 -6.17 25.92 -24.78
C PRO A 326 -6.62 25.29 -26.11
N ASP A 327 -7.03 24.03 -26.12
CA ASP A 327 -7.49 23.32 -27.34
C ASP A 327 -8.92 23.70 -27.80
N GLY A 328 -9.64 24.49 -27.01
CA GLY A 328 -11.02 24.91 -27.31
C GLY A 328 -12.08 23.83 -27.09
N ILE A 329 -11.69 22.59 -26.77
CA ILE A 329 -12.61 21.46 -26.61
C ILE A 329 -13.32 21.56 -25.25
N THR A 330 -14.64 21.47 -25.27
CA THR A 330 -15.51 21.54 -24.09
C THR A 330 -15.86 20.15 -23.56
N VAL A 331 -16.41 20.10 -22.33
CA VAL A 331 -16.94 18.85 -21.76
C VAL A 331 -18.13 18.33 -22.57
N THR A 332 -18.95 19.23 -23.12
CA THR A 332 -20.08 18.88 -23.99
C THR A 332 -19.60 18.18 -25.25
N ASP A 333 -18.56 18.71 -25.91
CA ASP A 333 -18.00 18.09 -27.11
C ASP A 333 -17.49 16.66 -26.84
N LEU A 334 -16.88 16.44 -25.68
CA LEU A 334 -16.45 15.10 -25.27
C LEU A 334 -17.63 14.15 -25.01
N LYS A 335 -18.72 14.66 -24.42
CA LYS A 335 -19.96 13.88 -24.20
C LYS A 335 -20.62 13.51 -25.53
N GLU A 336 -20.63 14.42 -26.49
CA GLU A 336 -21.13 14.17 -27.86
C GLU A 336 -20.26 13.18 -28.63
N ALA A 337 -18.93 13.24 -28.46
CA ALA A 337 -18.01 12.26 -29.06
C ALA A 337 -18.21 10.83 -28.54
N GLY A 338 -18.78 10.68 -27.34
CA GLY A 338 -19.29 9.43 -26.79
C GLY A 338 -18.28 8.31 -26.62
N THR A 339 -18.79 7.07 -26.60
CA THR A 339 -18.01 5.85 -26.34
C THR A 339 -16.78 5.67 -27.24
N PRO A 340 -16.83 5.92 -28.57
CA PRO A 340 -15.66 5.74 -29.43
C PRO A 340 -14.45 6.59 -29.02
N PHE A 341 -14.68 7.80 -28.51
CA PHE A 341 -13.62 8.64 -27.97
C PHE A 341 -13.01 8.04 -26.70
N LEU A 342 -13.86 7.60 -25.76
CA LEU A 342 -13.43 7.03 -24.48
C LEU A 342 -12.64 5.72 -24.67
N GLU A 343 -13.04 4.86 -25.61
CA GLU A 343 -12.30 3.64 -25.93
C GLU A 343 -10.93 3.92 -26.54
N ARG A 344 -10.83 4.94 -27.41
CA ARG A 344 -9.52 5.38 -27.94
C ARG A 344 -8.64 5.97 -26.83
N LEU A 345 -9.21 6.79 -25.96
CA LEU A 345 -8.50 7.39 -24.83
C LEU A 345 -8.00 6.31 -23.86
N SER A 346 -8.86 5.36 -23.49
CA SER A 346 -8.53 4.20 -22.67
C SER A 346 -7.35 3.42 -23.25
N ARG A 347 -7.39 3.06 -24.54
CA ARG A 347 -6.28 2.36 -25.20
C ARG A 347 -4.97 3.14 -25.16
N ARG A 348 -5.00 4.47 -25.36
CA ARG A 348 -3.81 5.32 -25.30
C ARG A 348 -3.22 5.37 -23.89
N LEU A 349 -4.06 5.52 -22.87
CA LEU A 349 -3.65 5.55 -21.46
C LEU A 349 -3.06 4.20 -21.02
N MET A 350 -3.68 3.09 -21.43
CA MET A 350 -3.18 1.74 -21.20
C MET A 350 -1.84 1.48 -21.87
N ALA A 351 -1.66 1.98 -23.09
CA ALA A 351 -0.40 1.86 -23.83
C ALA A 351 0.69 2.85 -23.37
N GLY A 352 0.39 3.78 -22.46
CA GLY A 352 1.32 4.83 -22.06
C GLY A 352 1.65 5.83 -23.18
N THR A 353 0.78 5.96 -24.18
CA THR A 353 0.97 6.86 -25.35
C THR A 353 0.12 8.13 -25.28
N HIS A 354 -0.61 8.33 -24.18
CA HIS A 354 -1.28 9.60 -23.93
C HIS A 354 -0.29 10.60 -23.34
N THR A 355 -0.18 11.78 -23.96
CA THR A 355 0.55 12.91 -23.42
C THR A 355 -0.47 13.97 -23.02
N GLN A 356 -0.30 14.54 -21.83
CA GLN A 356 -1.14 15.62 -21.34
C GLN A 356 -1.12 16.82 -22.30
N GLY A 357 -2.27 17.47 -22.47
CA GLY A 357 -2.42 18.65 -23.31
C GLY A 357 -1.93 19.92 -22.62
N GLY A 358 -1.90 21.02 -23.38
CA GLY A 358 -1.59 22.35 -22.85
C GLY A 358 -2.58 22.79 -21.75
N TRP A 359 -2.15 23.75 -20.95
CA TRP A 359 -2.97 24.38 -19.91
C TRP A 359 -2.84 25.90 -19.99
N LYS A 360 -3.82 26.62 -19.44
CA LYS A 360 -3.78 28.09 -19.28
C LYS A 360 -4.11 28.49 -17.85
N CYS A 361 -3.63 29.65 -17.43
CA CYS A 361 -3.93 30.19 -16.10
C CYS A 361 -4.69 31.51 -16.19
N TYR A 362 -5.56 31.75 -15.21
CA TYR A 362 -6.13 33.08 -14.98
C TYR A 362 -6.09 33.43 -13.49
N GLN A 363 -6.05 34.73 -13.20
CA GLN A 363 -6.09 35.22 -11.83
C GLN A 363 -7.52 35.47 -11.40
N GLN A 364 -7.93 34.84 -10.29
CA GLN A 364 -9.22 35.07 -9.66
C GLN A 364 -9.04 35.87 -8.38
N LYS A 365 -9.72 37.01 -8.26
CA LYS A 365 -9.72 37.81 -7.03
C LYS A 365 -10.37 37.04 -5.88
N LYS A 366 -9.68 36.98 -4.73
CA LYS A 366 -10.21 36.57 -3.43
C LYS A 366 -10.98 37.74 -2.80
N LYS A 367 -11.79 37.43 -1.77
CA LYS A 367 -12.56 38.43 -1.00
C LYS A 367 -11.68 39.46 -0.27
N ASP A 368 -10.43 39.11 0.01
CA ASP A 368 -9.44 39.92 0.72
C ASP A 368 -8.49 40.69 -0.23
N GLN A 369 -8.91 40.90 -1.48
CA GLN A 369 -8.14 41.56 -2.54
C GLN A 369 -6.86 40.84 -3.01
N ARG A 370 -6.52 39.67 -2.45
CA ARG A 370 -5.44 38.82 -2.99
C ARG A 370 -5.93 38.08 -4.25
N PHE A 371 -5.02 37.58 -5.07
CA PHE A 371 -5.36 36.78 -6.24
C PHE A 371 -5.03 35.30 -6.00
N ARG A 372 -5.84 34.40 -6.56
CA ARG A 372 -5.50 32.98 -6.72
C ARG A 372 -5.32 32.66 -8.20
N THR A 373 -4.25 31.96 -8.53
CA THR A 373 -4.02 31.48 -9.90
C THR A 373 -4.80 30.18 -10.09
N ILE A 374 -5.72 30.14 -11.05
CA ILE A 374 -6.46 28.95 -11.43
C ILE A 374 -5.91 28.41 -12.76
N THR A 375 -5.50 27.16 -12.74
CA THR A 375 -5.05 26.38 -13.90
C THR A 375 -6.25 25.69 -14.55
N VAL A 376 -6.39 25.89 -15.86
CA VAL A 376 -7.40 25.28 -16.71
C VAL A 376 -6.71 24.33 -17.68
N PHE A 377 -6.89 23.03 -17.45
CA PHE A 377 -6.46 21.96 -18.34
C PHE A 377 -7.47 21.74 -19.47
N ASN A 378 -7.04 21.08 -20.55
CA ASN A 378 -7.94 20.57 -21.58
C ASN A 378 -8.99 19.63 -20.98
N ALA A 379 -10.17 19.57 -21.60
CA ALA A 379 -11.28 18.78 -21.09
C ALA A 379 -10.90 17.29 -20.94
N THR A 380 -10.14 16.75 -21.89
CA THR A 380 -9.63 15.37 -21.87
C THR A 380 -8.78 15.10 -20.62
N ASP A 381 -7.86 15.99 -20.29
CA ASP A 381 -6.97 15.81 -19.12
C ASP A 381 -7.75 15.94 -17.81
N ARG A 382 -8.78 16.80 -17.76
CA ARG A 382 -9.69 16.87 -16.62
C ARG A 382 -10.47 15.56 -16.41
N VAL A 383 -10.88 14.87 -17.48
CA VAL A 383 -11.50 13.53 -17.38
C VAL A 383 -10.52 12.53 -16.76
N ILE A 384 -9.26 12.55 -17.19
CA ILE A 384 -8.21 11.66 -16.64
C ILE A 384 -7.96 11.97 -15.16
N HIS A 385 -7.74 13.24 -14.82
CA HIS A 385 -7.57 13.68 -13.43
C HIS A 385 -8.77 13.30 -12.57
N ARG A 386 -9.98 13.42 -13.11
CA ARG A 386 -11.21 13.04 -12.41
C ARG A 386 -11.30 11.55 -12.18
N ALA A 387 -10.97 10.72 -13.17
CA ALA A 387 -10.96 9.26 -13.01
C ALA A 387 -9.97 8.81 -11.92
N VAL A 388 -8.79 9.41 -11.87
CA VAL A 388 -7.82 9.15 -10.78
C VAL A 388 -8.39 9.61 -9.44
N ALA A 389 -9.02 10.78 -9.39
CA ALA A 389 -9.63 11.30 -8.16
C ALA A 389 -10.75 10.38 -7.64
N ASP A 390 -11.63 9.92 -8.53
CA ASP A 390 -12.75 9.03 -8.18
C ASP A 390 -12.27 7.69 -7.61
N PHE A 391 -11.10 7.20 -8.05
CA PHE A 391 -10.45 6.03 -7.46
C PHE A 391 -9.80 6.33 -6.09
N LEU A 392 -9.10 7.46 -5.97
CA LEU A 392 -8.38 7.80 -4.73
C LEU A 392 -9.30 8.25 -3.60
N VAL A 393 -10.45 8.85 -3.88
CA VAL A 393 -11.36 9.39 -2.86
C VAL A 393 -11.84 8.32 -1.88
N PRO A 394 -12.37 7.15 -2.31
CA PRO A 394 -12.74 6.07 -1.40
C PRO A 394 -11.58 5.56 -0.54
N VAL A 395 -10.37 5.48 -1.12
CA VAL A 395 -9.16 5.11 -0.39
C VAL A 395 -8.89 6.16 0.68
N ALA A 396 -8.76 7.42 0.30
CA ALA A 396 -8.49 8.54 1.21
C ALA A 396 -9.54 8.64 2.33
N GLU A 397 -10.82 8.45 2.06
CA GLU A 397 -11.88 8.47 3.08
C GLU A 397 -11.66 7.44 4.19
N SER A 398 -11.04 6.31 3.88
CA SER A 398 -10.71 5.28 4.89
C SER A 398 -9.49 5.62 5.76
N LEU A 399 -8.71 6.64 5.40
CA LEU A 399 -7.45 7.01 6.06
C LEU A 399 -7.54 8.38 6.75
N LEU A 400 -8.32 9.32 6.18
CA LEU A 400 -8.36 10.70 6.62
C LEU A 400 -8.98 10.85 8.01
N SER A 401 -8.35 11.70 8.82
CA SER A 401 -8.81 12.04 10.17
C SER A 401 -10.23 12.59 10.16
N ASP A 402 -11.00 12.30 11.22
CA ASP A 402 -12.28 12.96 11.49
C ASP A 402 -12.15 14.47 11.76
N ALA A 403 -10.92 15.00 11.88
CA ALA A 403 -10.64 16.42 11.90
C ALA A 403 -10.69 17.07 10.51
N CYS A 404 -10.49 16.31 9.43
CA CYS A 404 -10.49 16.83 8.06
C CYS A 404 -11.91 16.86 7.49
N PHE A 405 -12.37 18.03 7.02
CA PHE A 405 -13.73 18.21 6.47
C PHE A 405 -13.78 18.62 5.00
N ALA A 406 -12.78 19.34 4.48
CA ALA A 406 -12.82 19.84 3.11
C ALA A 406 -12.58 18.73 2.09
N TYR A 407 -13.18 18.86 0.90
CA TYR A 407 -12.95 17.97 -0.24
C TYR A 407 -13.30 16.50 0.00
N ARG A 408 -14.22 16.24 0.92
CA ARG A 408 -14.65 14.90 1.31
C ARG A 408 -16.13 14.69 1.01
N PRO A 409 -16.53 13.60 0.34
CA PRO A 409 -17.94 13.27 0.14
C PRO A 409 -18.70 13.21 1.48
N GLY A 410 -19.89 13.79 1.53
CA GLY A 410 -20.74 13.76 2.73
C GLY A 410 -20.26 14.63 3.91
N ARG A 411 -19.12 15.32 3.80
CA ARG A 411 -18.67 16.32 4.79
C ARG A 411 -19.00 17.73 4.29
N ASN A 412 -19.35 18.62 5.21
CA ASN A 412 -19.68 20.02 4.88
C ASN A 412 -19.19 20.98 5.98
N PRO A 413 -19.13 22.30 5.71
CA PRO A 413 -18.68 23.28 6.69
C PRO A 413 -19.49 23.26 8.00
N LEU A 414 -20.79 22.98 7.94
CA LEU A 414 -21.64 22.91 9.14
C LEU A 414 -21.21 21.79 10.09
N MET A 415 -20.70 20.66 9.56
CA MET A 415 -20.14 19.59 10.40
C MET A 415 -18.86 20.03 11.14
N ALA A 416 -18.00 20.82 10.50
CA ALA A 416 -16.83 21.41 11.16
C ALA A 416 -17.25 22.34 12.31
N VAL A 417 -18.25 23.20 12.07
CA VAL A 417 -18.83 24.07 13.12
C VAL A 417 -19.44 23.26 14.26
N LYS A 418 -20.14 22.16 13.97
CA LYS A 418 -20.68 21.25 15.00
C LYS A 418 -19.57 20.61 15.84
N LYS A 419 -18.46 20.20 15.21
CA LYS A 419 -17.29 19.66 15.94
C LYS A 419 -16.65 20.72 16.83
N MET A 420 -16.58 21.98 16.36
CA MET A 420 -16.09 23.11 17.15
C MET A 420 -16.99 23.38 18.37
N ALA A 421 -18.30 23.41 18.17
CA ALA A 421 -19.25 23.57 19.27
C ALA A 421 -19.19 22.41 20.29
N ALA A 422 -18.94 21.18 19.82
CA ALA A 422 -18.74 20.03 20.69
C ALA A 422 -17.44 20.13 21.50
N ALA A 423 -16.35 20.60 20.90
CA ALA A 423 -15.10 20.88 21.60
C ALA A 423 -15.30 21.97 22.68
N ALA A 424 -15.99 23.06 22.34
CA ALA A 424 -16.31 24.12 23.31
C ALA A 424 -17.10 23.57 24.53
N ARG A 425 -18.10 22.72 24.29
CA ARG A 425 -18.85 22.04 25.38
C ARG A 425 -18.00 21.11 26.24
N ARG A 426 -16.91 20.56 25.69
CA ARG A 426 -15.93 19.73 26.44
C ARG A 426 -14.93 20.57 27.24
N GLY A 427 -15.02 21.90 27.22
CA GLY A 427 -14.17 22.81 27.99
C GLY A 427 -13.06 23.49 27.19
N TYR A 428 -12.95 23.25 25.88
CA TYR A 428 -11.98 23.94 25.02
C TYR A 428 -12.46 25.38 24.73
N LYS A 429 -12.01 26.35 25.54
CA LYS A 429 -12.44 27.76 25.46
C LYS A 429 -11.53 28.67 24.63
N THR A 430 -10.31 28.22 24.36
CA THR A 430 -9.28 28.94 23.60
C THR A 430 -8.75 28.03 22.50
N GLY A 431 -8.38 28.61 21.36
CA GLY A 431 -7.83 27.87 20.23
C GLY A 431 -6.88 28.73 19.41
N VAL A 432 -6.11 28.08 18.56
CA VAL A 432 -5.25 28.71 17.57
C VAL A 432 -5.95 28.58 16.23
N LYS A 433 -6.03 29.67 15.47
CA LYS A 433 -6.43 29.63 14.06
C LYS A 433 -5.19 29.76 13.20
N ALA A 434 -4.96 28.81 12.31
CA ALA A 434 -3.83 28.84 11.39
C ALA A 434 -4.28 28.55 9.95
N ASP A 435 -3.49 29.04 8.99
CA ASP A 435 -3.70 28.87 7.55
C ASP A 435 -2.33 28.65 6.90
N ILE A 436 -2.21 27.68 5.99
CA ILE A 436 -0.94 27.41 5.30
C ILE A 436 -0.80 28.36 4.10
N GLN A 437 0.20 29.24 4.16
CA GLN A 437 0.47 30.17 3.08
C GLN A 437 0.77 29.44 1.77
N ASP A 438 0.04 29.81 0.71
CA ASP A 438 0.16 29.22 -0.63
C ASP A 438 0.25 27.69 -0.62
N PHE A 439 -0.69 27.05 0.10
CA PHE A 439 -0.62 25.61 0.32
C PHE A 439 -0.48 24.81 -0.96
N PHE A 440 -1.37 25.05 -1.94
CA PHE A 440 -1.33 24.31 -3.20
C PHE A 440 -0.01 24.54 -3.95
N GLY A 441 0.49 25.77 -4.04
CA GLY A 441 1.76 26.07 -4.73
C GLY A 441 3.01 25.53 -4.01
N SER A 442 2.91 25.28 -2.70
CA SER A 442 4.02 24.83 -1.85
C SER A 442 4.05 23.32 -1.57
N VAL A 443 3.06 22.54 -2.05
CA VAL A 443 3.07 21.08 -1.88
C VAL A 443 4.33 20.46 -2.48
N ASN A 444 5.07 19.70 -1.68
CA ASN A 444 6.21 18.94 -2.18
C ASN A 444 5.72 17.68 -2.90
N ILE A 445 5.85 17.66 -4.23
CA ILE A 445 5.40 16.55 -5.08
C ILE A 445 6.12 15.24 -4.76
N GLU A 446 7.39 15.31 -4.37
CA GLU A 446 8.16 14.11 -4.04
C GLU A 446 7.60 13.42 -2.78
N ARG A 447 7.35 14.18 -1.72
CA ARG A 447 6.73 13.67 -0.48
C ARG A 447 5.32 13.11 -0.71
N LEU A 448 4.54 13.76 -1.57
CA LEU A 448 3.23 13.25 -1.98
C LEU A 448 3.36 11.92 -2.71
N CYS A 449 4.33 11.79 -3.63
CA CYS A 449 4.59 10.54 -4.33
C CYS A 449 5.04 9.43 -3.38
N ASP A 450 5.84 9.75 -2.35
CA ASP A 450 6.19 8.77 -1.32
C ASP A 450 4.96 8.28 -0.56
N ARG A 451 4.04 9.19 -0.21
CA ARG A 451 2.78 8.82 0.44
C ARG A 451 1.98 7.87 -0.44
N LEU A 452 1.84 8.18 -1.72
CA LEU A 452 1.14 7.34 -2.70
C LEU A 452 1.83 5.98 -2.85
N GLN A 453 3.16 5.94 -2.90
CA GLN A 453 3.91 4.69 -2.98
C GLN A 453 3.68 3.82 -1.74
N GLY A 454 3.62 4.42 -0.55
CA GLY A 454 3.27 3.71 0.68
C GLY A 454 1.83 3.22 0.76
N LEU A 455 0.92 3.77 -0.05
CA LEU A 455 -0.47 3.32 -0.16
C LEU A 455 -0.68 2.24 -1.22
N PHE A 456 0.12 2.27 -2.28
CA PHE A 456 0.02 1.38 -3.43
C PHE A 456 1.41 0.79 -3.78
N PRO A 457 2.02 0.00 -2.88
CA PRO A 457 3.42 -0.41 -3.00
C PRO A 457 3.70 -1.31 -4.22
N PHE A 458 2.66 -1.91 -4.82
CA PHE A 458 2.75 -2.83 -5.95
C PHE A 458 2.27 -2.22 -7.28
N ASP A 459 1.99 -0.91 -7.33
CA ASP A 459 1.40 -0.26 -8.51
C ASP A 459 2.21 0.97 -8.97
N ASP A 460 2.06 1.35 -10.24
CA ASP A 460 2.75 2.49 -10.87
C ASP A 460 1.98 3.83 -10.74
N LEU A 461 0.84 3.83 -10.03
CA LEU A 461 -0.02 5.00 -9.88
C LEU A 461 0.70 6.25 -9.37
N SER A 462 1.64 6.09 -8.42
CA SER A 462 2.46 7.21 -7.92
C SER A 462 3.24 7.90 -9.05
N SER A 463 3.89 7.11 -9.91
CA SER A 463 4.65 7.61 -11.07
C SER A 463 3.74 8.28 -12.09
N ARG A 464 2.54 7.74 -12.35
CA ARG A 464 1.57 8.35 -13.27
C ARG A 464 1.04 9.68 -12.76
N ILE A 465 0.74 9.77 -11.46
CA ILE A 465 0.32 11.03 -10.83
C ILE A 465 1.47 12.05 -10.88
N ARG A 466 2.71 11.62 -10.63
CA ARG A 466 3.89 12.48 -10.77
C ARG A 466 3.97 13.08 -12.18
N GLU A 467 3.82 12.25 -13.22
CA GLU A 467 3.85 12.72 -14.61
C GLU A 467 2.77 13.79 -14.89
N MET A 468 1.53 13.55 -14.45
CA MET A 468 0.42 14.51 -14.60
C MET A 468 0.70 15.85 -13.93
N LEU A 469 1.31 15.82 -12.74
CA LEU A 469 1.67 17.02 -11.99
C LEU A 469 2.88 17.74 -12.59
N SER A 470 3.94 16.99 -12.94
CA SER A 470 5.17 17.54 -13.52
C SER A 470 4.97 18.16 -14.89
N PHE A 471 4.06 17.64 -15.72
CA PHE A 471 3.76 18.21 -17.04
C PHE A 471 3.25 19.66 -16.95
N SER A 472 2.63 20.02 -15.83
CA SER A 472 2.20 21.40 -15.63
C SER A 472 3.38 22.37 -15.49
N GLY A 473 4.58 21.91 -15.14
CA GLY A 473 5.72 22.78 -14.80
C GLY A 473 5.46 23.68 -13.58
N LEU A 474 4.33 23.47 -12.88
CA LEU A 474 3.93 24.24 -11.71
C LEU A 474 4.62 23.66 -10.47
N SER A 475 4.99 24.54 -9.55
CA SER A 475 5.31 24.13 -8.19
C SER A 475 4.03 23.71 -7.49
N GLY A 476 4.06 22.54 -6.84
CA GLY A 476 2.94 22.01 -6.08
C GLY A 476 1.74 21.54 -6.92
N LEU A 477 0.56 21.59 -6.31
CA LEU A 477 -0.68 21.07 -6.87
C LEU A 477 -1.41 22.14 -7.70
N PRO A 478 -1.81 21.85 -8.95
CA PRO A 478 -2.50 22.82 -9.79
C PRO A 478 -3.91 23.11 -9.27
N GLN A 479 -4.21 24.38 -8.96
CA GLN A 479 -5.54 24.80 -8.55
C GLN A 479 -6.48 24.77 -9.77
N GLY A 480 -7.51 23.90 -9.76
CA GLY A 480 -8.42 23.72 -10.90
C GLY A 480 -8.36 22.34 -11.53
N SER A 481 -7.38 21.51 -11.16
CA SER A 481 -7.43 20.07 -11.42
C SER A 481 -8.43 19.39 -10.47
N PRO A 482 -9.32 18.51 -10.96
CA PRO A 482 -10.18 17.67 -10.11
C PRO A 482 -9.41 16.73 -9.16
N LEU A 483 -8.14 16.46 -9.46
CA LEU A 483 -7.28 15.56 -8.68
C LEU A 483 -6.64 16.25 -7.47
N SER A 484 -6.32 17.55 -7.57
CA SER A 484 -5.62 18.30 -6.53
C SER A 484 -6.29 18.24 -5.14
N PRO A 485 -7.63 18.31 -4.99
CA PRO A 485 -8.27 18.27 -3.68
C PRO A 485 -8.03 16.99 -2.87
N VAL A 486 -8.07 15.81 -3.50
CA VAL A 486 -7.82 14.54 -2.77
C VAL A 486 -6.32 14.38 -2.45
N LEU A 487 -5.45 14.80 -3.37
CA LEU A 487 -4.01 14.79 -3.15
C LEU A 487 -3.59 15.73 -2.01
N SER A 488 -4.24 16.88 -1.89
CA SER A 488 -3.93 17.85 -0.84
C SER A 488 -4.32 17.33 0.55
N ASN A 489 -5.44 16.61 0.65
CA ASN A 489 -5.82 15.93 1.88
C ASN A 489 -4.89 14.76 2.22
N LEU A 490 -4.50 13.94 1.25
CA LEU A 490 -3.53 12.88 1.46
C LEU A 490 -2.15 13.42 1.87
N TYR A 491 -1.75 14.60 1.38
CA TYR A 491 -0.51 15.25 1.78
C TYR A 491 -0.53 15.70 3.26
N LEU A 492 -1.68 16.20 3.73
CA LEU A 492 -1.86 16.69 5.11
C LEU A 492 -2.27 15.59 6.10
N ASP A 493 -2.40 14.34 5.67
CA ASP A 493 -2.86 13.26 6.56
C ASP A 493 -1.87 13.00 7.71
N ARG A 494 -0.56 13.04 7.43
CA ARG A 494 0.51 12.91 8.41
C ARG A 494 0.48 14.05 9.42
N PHE A 495 0.18 15.27 8.97
CA PHE A 495 -0.01 16.42 9.84
C PHE A 495 -1.20 16.20 10.80
N ASP A 496 -2.34 15.75 10.28
CA ASP A 496 -3.51 15.44 11.11
C ASP A 496 -3.22 14.38 12.18
N GLN A 497 -2.48 13.34 11.80
CA GLN A 497 -2.08 12.27 12.70
C GLN A 497 -1.12 12.78 13.79
N GLN A 498 -0.15 13.62 13.43
CA GLN A 498 0.79 14.21 14.39
C GLN A 498 0.09 15.13 15.39
N MET A 499 -0.86 15.94 14.93
CA MET A 499 -1.67 16.80 15.81
C MET A 499 -2.51 15.96 16.78
N ALA A 500 -3.14 14.90 16.28
CA ALA A 500 -3.91 13.97 17.12
C ALA A 500 -3.03 13.23 18.14
N ALA A 501 -1.84 12.77 17.73
CA ALA A 501 -0.88 12.10 18.60
C ALA A 501 -0.34 13.04 19.71
N ALA A 502 -0.22 14.34 19.41
CA ALA A 502 0.11 15.37 20.40
C ALA A 502 -1.06 15.72 21.34
N GLY A 503 -2.22 15.06 21.21
CA GLY A 503 -3.42 15.32 22.00
C GLY A 503 -4.15 16.61 21.61
N ILE A 504 -3.84 17.19 20.45
CA ILE A 504 -4.45 18.44 19.99
C ILE A 504 -5.79 18.15 19.31
N SER A 505 -6.87 18.74 19.84
CA SER A 505 -8.20 18.68 19.22
C SER A 505 -8.30 19.66 18.05
N MET A 506 -8.08 19.16 16.83
CA MET A 506 -8.07 19.97 15.60
C MET A 506 -9.35 19.83 14.76
N ILE A 507 -9.63 20.88 13.97
CA ILE A 507 -10.67 20.93 12.93
C ILE A 507 -10.06 21.58 11.71
N ARG A 508 -9.89 20.83 10.62
CA ARG A 508 -9.25 21.31 9.39
C ARG A 508 -10.22 21.34 8.22
N TYR A 509 -10.27 22.47 7.51
CA TYR A 509 -11.00 22.67 6.26
C TYR A 509 -10.02 23.09 5.15
N GLY A 510 -9.38 22.10 4.52
CA GLY A 510 -8.35 22.35 3.52
C GLY A 510 -7.04 22.68 4.22
N ASP A 511 -6.54 23.87 3.99
CA ASP A 511 -5.35 24.48 4.61
C ASP A 511 -5.66 25.35 5.85
N ASP A 512 -6.94 25.67 6.12
CA ASP A 512 -7.42 26.39 7.33
C ASP A 512 -7.69 25.38 8.47
N PHE A 513 -7.10 25.57 9.66
CA PHE A 513 -7.25 24.65 10.81
C PHE A 513 -7.17 25.28 12.21
#